data_AF-F8WRN9-F1
#
_entry.id   AF-F8WRN9-F1
#
_cell.length_a   1.000
_cell.length_b   1.000
_cell.length_c   1.000
_cell.angle_alpha   90.00
_cell.angle_beta   90.00
_cell.angle_gamma   90.00
#
_symmetry.space_group_name_H-M   'P 1'
#
loop_
_entity.id
_entity.type
_entity.pdbx_description
1 polymer ?
#
loop_
_entity_poly.entity_id
_entity_poly.type
_entity_poly.pdbx_seq_one_letter_code
_entity_poly.pdbx_strand_id
1 'polypeptide(L)'
;MLKVKFDNLLIGIVLAIVIVWDTLNTTVLNRTLPQLPIGLLFLVVLILCIRFRFIKNIPLYYIIIAPILLFSGIEVYCSTGKADFLLYSLLIVLLLNAKIESILKIYVIFVGSVVLLVVFLSFLGIIPNLQFVQERLSGTVVRNSFGFIYPTDFASHCFYLFLAISYLLKDKIIWIRSIIGLLLSYFVLKYCDARLNALSIFIATLIFLFFYYMKNTKLKVYAILPFSVPILSSLMYYLSSRFTWASPFYVLVNNLMSMRLHLGKEALSKYDLHLFGTKGIQFIGYGGSTESVYSYNYVDSSYIQMLFTYGIFPLIILIILYVLQSWKSYKQGNYLLLAILSLVSVNCMIEAFWIRPSYDIFMYIMFASITFPKKESELED
;
A
#
# COMPACT_ATOMS: atom_id res chain seq x y z
N MET A 1 30.38 -14.15 -0.29
CA MET A 1 29.73 -13.61 0.94
C MET A 1 29.70 -12.08 0.99
N LEU A 2 30.82 -11.38 0.72
CA LEU A 2 30.90 -9.90 0.78
C LEU A 2 29.92 -9.18 -0.17
N LYS A 3 29.81 -9.62 -1.43
CA LYS A 3 28.90 -9.03 -2.45
C LYS A 3 27.43 -9.07 -2.04
N VAL A 4 26.97 -10.18 -1.45
CA VAL A 4 25.58 -10.35 -1.00
C VAL A 4 25.29 -9.48 0.22
N LYS A 5 26.26 -9.31 1.13
CA LYS A 5 26.14 -8.39 2.27
C LYS A 5 26.06 -6.94 1.80
N PHE A 6 26.87 -6.55 0.81
CA PHE A 6 26.82 -5.21 0.21
C PHE A 6 25.48 -4.92 -0.47
N ASP A 7 24.97 -5.85 -1.30
CA ASP A 7 23.67 -5.68 -1.98
C ASP A 7 22.52 -5.46 -0.98
N ASN A 8 22.45 -6.29 0.06
CA ASN A 8 21.43 -6.15 1.10
C ASN A 8 21.57 -4.86 1.91
N LEU A 9 22.81 -4.41 2.19
CA LEU A 9 23.06 -3.14 2.87
C LEU A 9 22.60 -1.96 2.03
N LEU A 10 22.89 -1.99 0.72
CA LEU A 10 22.50 -0.94 -0.22
C LEU A 10 20.98 -0.80 -0.33
N ILE A 11 20.28 -1.93 -0.47
CA ILE A 11 18.81 -1.98 -0.43
C ILE A 11 18.32 -1.43 0.92
N GLY A 12 18.93 -1.88 2.02
CA GLY A 12 18.63 -1.44 3.38
C GLY A 12 18.62 0.08 3.52
N ILE A 13 19.73 0.72 3.16
CA ILE A 13 19.91 2.17 3.31
C ILE A 13 18.93 2.94 2.42
N VAL A 14 18.88 2.61 1.12
CA VAL A 14 18.05 3.36 0.17
C VAL A 14 16.56 3.21 0.50
N LEU A 15 16.11 1.97 0.74
CA LEU A 15 14.71 1.71 1.06
C LEU A 15 14.32 2.38 2.39
N ALA A 16 15.18 2.32 3.41
CA ALA A 16 14.96 2.99 4.69
C ALA A 16 14.77 4.51 4.53
N ILE A 17 15.62 5.18 3.74
CA ILE A 17 15.49 6.62 3.50
C ILE A 17 14.14 6.94 2.85
N VAL A 18 13.76 6.20 1.81
CA VAL A 18 12.50 6.46 1.07
C VAL A 18 11.27 6.21 1.95
N ILE A 19 11.20 5.07 2.65
CA ILE A 19 10.05 4.75 3.50
C ILE A 19 9.96 5.66 4.71
N VAL A 20 11.08 6.04 5.34
CA VAL A 20 11.06 6.96 6.49
C VAL A 20 10.58 8.34 6.05
N TRP A 21 11.09 8.85 4.92
CA TRP A 21 10.62 10.11 4.35
C TRP A 21 9.12 10.07 4.04
N ASP A 22 8.64 9.02 3.36
CA ASP A 22 7.23 8.88 3.00
C ASP A 22 6.35 8.73 4.25
N THR A 23 6.77 7.95 5.26
CA THR A 23 6.06 7.82 6.53
C THR A 23 5.99 9.15 7.27
N LEU A 24 7.10 9.89 7.40
CA LEU A 24 7.10 11.20 8.06
C LEU A 24 6.12 12.16 7.39
N ASN A 25 5.99 12.11 6.05
CA ASN A 25 5.02 12.91 5.30
C ASN A 25 3.55 12.59 5.58
N THR A 26 3.27 11.46 6.21
CA THR A 26 1.92 11.07 6.66
C THR A 26 1.64 11.46 8.12
N THR A 27 2.59 12.14 8.76
CA THR A 27 2.52 12.54 10.17
C THR A 27 2.48 14.05 10.32
N VAL A 28 2.05 14.55 11.49
CA VAL A 28 2.05 15.99 11.77
C VAL A 28 3.47 16.60 11.78
N LEU A 29 4.50 15.76 11.90
CA LEU A 29 5.91 16.18 11.80
C LEU A 29 6.28 16.68 10.40
N ASN A 30 5.48 16.38 9.37
CA ASN A 30 5.73 16.88 8.02
C ASN A 30 5.69 18.42 7.92
N ARG A 31 5.08 19.10 8.89
CA ARG A 31 5.02 20.56 8.99
C ARG A 31 6.19 21.17 9.76
N THR A 32 6.82 20.39 10.62
CA THR A 32 7.88 20.85 11.52
C THR A 32 9.27 20.47 11.03
N LEU A 33 9.40 19.30 10.42
CA LEU A 33 10.68 18.81 9.90
C LEU A 33 10.96 19.37 8.50
N PRO A 34 12.25 19.66 8.19
CA PRO A 34 12.65 20.04 6.84
C PRO A 34 12.27 18.95 5.83
N GLN A 35 11.58 19.36 4.76
CA GLN A 35 11.19 18.46 3.69
C GLN A 35 12.40 18.12 2.81
N LEU A 36 12.64 16.82 2.63
CA LEU A 36 13.69 16.37 1.74
C LEU A 36 13.24 16.61 0.27
N PRO A 37 14.00 17.36 -0.54
CA PRO A 37 13.61 17.63 -1.91
C PRO A 37 13.47 16.32 -2.71
N ILE A 38 12.41 16.20 -3.50
CA ILE A 38 12.16 14.98 -4.29
C ILE A 38 13.31 14.64 -5.24
N GLY A 39 14.03 15.65 -5.77
CA GLY A 39 15.24 15.44 -6.58
C GLY A 39 16.36 14.72 -5.82
N LEU A 40 16.52 14.96 -4.52
CA LEU A 40 17.49 14.25 -3.70
C LEU A 40 17.07 12.79 -3.48
N LEU A 41 15.76 12.51 -3.34
CA LEU A 41 15.26 11.13 -3.29
C LEU A 41 15.55 10.37 -4.58
N PHE A 42 15.42 11.02 -5.75
CA PHE A 42 15.81 10.40 -7.01
C PHE A 42 17.28 9.99 -7.00
N LEU A 43 18.18 10.87 -6.55
CA LEU A 43 19.60 10.55 -6.43
C LEU A 43 19.84 9.36 -5.49
N VAL A 44 19.17 9.33 -4.33
CA VAL A 44 19.23 8.23 -3.37
C VAL A 44 18.76 6.91 -3.99
N VAL A 45 17.63 6.92 -4.72
CA VAL A 45 17.09 5.73 -5.38
C VAL A 45 18.01 5.25 -6.51
N LEU A 46 18.58 6.16 -7.31
CA LEU A 46 19.49 5.84 -8.40
C LEU A 46 20.78 5.14 -7.94
N ILE A 47 21.17 5.26 -6.67
CA ILE A 47 22.29 4.49 -6.10
C ILE A 47 22.03 2.97 -6.24
N LEU A 48 20.78 2.51 -6.24
CA LEU A 48 20.44 1.10 -6.45
C LEU A 48 20.80 0.59 -7.87
N CYS A 49 21.08 1.46 -8.84
CA CYS A 49 21.59 1.04 -10.14
C CYS A 49 22.93 0.27 -10.03
N ILE A 50 23.72 0.52 -8.98
CA ILE A 50 24.96 -0.22 -8.71
C ILE A 50 24.70 -1.73 -8.58
N ARG A 51 23.52 -2.13 -8.12
CA ARG A 51 23.12 -3.54 -7.95
C ARG A 51 23.14 -4.33 -9.24
N PHE A 52 22.89 -3.68 -10.39
CA PHE A 52 22.84 -4.36 -11.69
C PHE A 52 24.19 -4.94 -12.11
N ARG A 53 25.31 -4.49 -11.50
CA ARG A 53 26.63 -5.15 -11.63
C ARG A 53 26.69 -6.55 -11.05
N PHE A 54 25.75 -6.89 -10.15
CA PHE A 54 25.71 -8.16 -9.43
C PHE A 54 24.54 -9.06 -9.85
N ILE A 55 23.59 -8.55 -10.63
CA ILE A 55 22.44 -9.32 -11.13
C ILE A 55 22.84 -10.01 -12.43
N LYS A 56 22.88 -11.35 -12.41
CA LYS A 56 23.26 -12.15 -13.58
C LYS A 56 22.07 -12.50 -14.48
N ASN A 57 20.91 -12.76 -13.89
CA ASN A 57 19.73 -13.25 -14.60
C ASN A 57 18.63 -12.19 -14.53
N ILE A 58 18.35 -11.56 -15.68
CA ILE A 58 17.25 -10.62 -15.85
C ILE A 58 16.18 -11.29 -16.70
N PRO A 59 14.96 -11.52 -16.18
CA PRO A 59 13.93 -12.21 -16.94
C PRO A 59 13.35 -11.30 -18.03
N LEU A 60 12.92 -11.89 -19.16
CA LEU A 60 12.40 -11.15 -20.31
C LEU A 60 11.24 -10.20 -19.96
N TYR A 61 10.29 -10.65 -19.12
CA TYR A 61 9.16 -9.81 -18.69
C TYR A 61 9.62 -8.54 -17.97
N TYR A 62 10.76 -8.57 -17.25
CA TYR A 62 11.31 -7.38 -16.61
C TYR A 62 11.85 -6.41 -17.64
N ILE A 63 12.58 -6.90 -18.65
CA ILE A 63 13.14 -6.09 -19.74
C ILE A 63 12.04 -5.36 -20.52
N ILE A 64 10.84 -5.94 -20.59
CA ILE A 64 9.69 -5.33 -21.25
C ILE A 64 8.95 -4.36 -20.32
N ILE A 65 8.59 -4.80 -19.11
CA ILE A 65 7.70 -4.01 -18.23
C ILE A 65 8.44 -2.85 -17.58
N ALA A 66 9.70 -3.01 -17.17
CA ALA A 66 10.43 -1.96 -16.46
C ALA A 66 10.59 -0.67 -17.30
N PRO A 67 11.04 -0.71 -18.57
CA PRO A 67 11.10 0.48 -19.40
C PRO A 67 9.73 1.12 -19.64
N ILE A 68 8.68 0.32 -19.85
CA ILE A 68 7.31 0.81 -20.06
C ILE A 68 6.80 1.54 -18.80
N LEU A 69 7.04 0.97 -17.62
CA LEU A 69 6.66 1.56 -16.34
C LEU A 69 7.41 2.88 -16.10
N LEU A 70 8.73 2.91 -16.32
CA LEU A 70 9.53 4.13 -16.19
C LEU A 70 9.13 5.21 -17.19
N PHE A 71 8.90 4.84 -18.46
CA PHE A 71 8.40 5.75 -19.48
C PHE A 71 7.06 6.36 -19.07
N SER A 72 6.12 5.54 -18.57
CA SER A 72 4.84 6.05 -18.06
C SER A 72 5.03 7.01 -16.87
N GLY A 73 6.05 6.77 -16.03
CA GLY A 73 6.46 7.70 -14.96
C GLY A 73 6.91 9.06 -15.48
N ILE A 74 7.73 9.07 -16.53
CA ILE A 74 8.21 10.30 -17.18
C ILE A 74 7.03 11.07 -17.78
N GLU A 75 6.15 10.39 -18.52
CA GLU A 75 4.98 11.03 -19.14
C GLU A 75 4.01 11.63 -18.11
N VAL A 76 3.79 10.94 -16.97
CA VAL A 76 3.01 11.49 -15.85
C VAL A 76 3.64 12.76 -15.30
N TYR A 77 4.97 12.77 -15.10
CA TYR A 77 5.67 13.95 -14.63
C TYR A 77 5.57 15.11 -15.63
N CYS A 78 5.80 14.85 -16.92
CA CYS A 78 5.67 15.85 -17.97
C CYS A 78 4.24 16.41 -18.08
N SER A 79 3.23 15.57 -17.90
CA SER A 79 1.82 15.95 -18.02
C SER A 79 1.29 16.69 -16.80
N THR A 80 1.69 16.28 -15.59
CA THR A 80 1.05 16.72 -14.33
C THR A 80 1.97 17.48 -13.38
N GLY A 81 3.29 17.36 -13.55
CA GLY A 81 4.30 17.81 -12.58
C GLY A 81 4.49 16.90 -11.36
N LYS A 82 3.72 15.80 -11.23
CA LYS A 82 3.82 14.87 -10.10
C LYS A 82 4.92 13.84 -10.33
N ALA A 83 5.99 13.91 -9.57
CA ALA A 83 7.14 13.02 -9.73
C ALA A 83 7.06 11.72 -8.90
N ASP A 84 6.10 11.61 -7.97
CA ASP A 84 5.96 10.47 -7.06
C ASP A 84 5.84 9.13 -7.81
N PHE A 85 5.02 9.10 -8.86
CA PHE A 85 4.83 7.87 -9.65
C PHE A 85 6.13 7.38 -10.30
N LEU A 86 6.94 8.29 -10.83
CA LEU A 86 8.24 7.96 -11.41
C LEU A 86 9.22 7.48 -10.34
N LEU A 87 9.28 8.15 -9.18
CA LEU A 87 10.13 7.75 -8.05
C LEU A 87 9.79 6.34 -7.56
N TYR A 88 8.50 6.06 -7.35
CA TYR A 88 8.00 4.77 -6.88
C TYR A 88 8.19 3.66 -7.93
N SER A 89 7.95 3.97 -9.20
CA SER A 89 8.24 3.07 -10.32
C SER A 89 9.72 2.71 -10.40
N LEU A 90 10.59 3.70 -10.23
CA LEU A 90 12.03 3.49 -10.19
C LEU A 90 12.44 2.58 -9.03
N LEU A 91 11.89 2.81 -7.84
CA LEU A 91 12.15 1.95 -6.69
C LEU A 91 11.66 0.51 -6.91
N ILE A 92 10.44 0.31 -7.45
CA ILE A 92 9.92 -1.02 -7.82
C ILE A 92 10.88 -1.75 -8.77
N VAL A 93 11.31 -1.07 -9.84
CA VAL A 93 12.20 -1.61 -10.88
C VAL A 93 13.59 -1.94 -10.35
N LEU A 94 14.15 -1.10 -9.46
CA LEU A 94 15.49 -1.27 -8.91
C LEU A 94 15.55 -2.28 -7.75
N LEU A 95 14.41 -2.77 -7.26
CA LEU A 95 14.31 -3.87 -6.30
C LEU A 95 14.29 -5.27 -6.95
N LEU A 96 14.60 -5.37 -8.25
CA LEU A 96 14.76 -6.66 -8.94
C LEU A 96 15.63 -7.63 -8.14
N ASN A 97 15.12 -8.86 -8.00
CA ASN A 97 15.74 -9.99 -7.30
C ASN A 97 16.10 -9.76 -5.83
N ALA A 98 15.75 -8.61 -5.23
CA ALA A 98 15.89 -8.39 -3.79
C ALA A 98 15.10 -9.45 -3.01
N LYS A 99 15.57 -9.85 -1.82
CA LYS A 99 14.83 -10.85 -1.02
C LYS A 99 13.59 -10.20 -0.40
N ILE A 100 12.42 -10.81 -0.60
CA ILE A 100 11.15 -10.33 -0.01
C ILE A 100 11.29 -10.13 1.51
N GLU A 101 11.86 -11.11 2.20
CA GLU A 101 12.04 -11.03 3.66
C GLU A 101 12.94 -9.86 4.08
N SER A 102 13.96 -9.51 3.27
CA SER A 102 14.82 -8.37 3.55
C SER A 102 14.07 -7.06 3.41
N ILE A 103 13.31 -6.88 2.32
CA ILE A 103 12.46 -5.70 2.09
C ILE A 103 11.47 -5.53 3.25
N LEU A 104 10.75 -6.60 3.61
CA LEU A 104 9.75 -6.55 4.68
C LEU A 104 10.38 -6.29 6.05
N LYS A 105 11.58 -6.83 6.34
CA LYS A 105 12.29 -6.54 7.61
C LYS A 105 12.68 -5.07 7.70
N ILE A 106 13.21 -4.49 6.62
CA ILE A 106 13.54 -3.07 6.55
C ILE A 106 12.28 -2.24 6.80
N TYR A 107 11.18 -2.58 6.12
CA TYR A 107 9.90 -1.92 6.30
C TYR A 107 9.41 -1.95 7.75
N VAL A 108 9.34 -3.14 8.35
CA VAL A 108 8.88 -3.30 9.74
C VAL A 108 9.76 -2.52 10.72
N ILE A 109 11.09 -2.57 10.58
CA ILE A 109 12.01 -1.87 11.48
C ILE A 109 11.81 -0.36 11.37
N PHE A 110 11.90 0.21 10.17
CA PHE A 110 11.94 1.66 10.01
C PHE A 110 10.55 2.29 10.08
N VAL A 111 9.55 1.76 9.37
CA VAL A 111 8.17 2.28 9.47
C VAL A 111 7.61 2.01 10.85
N GLY A 112 7.84 0.82 11.42
CA GLY A 112 7.43 0.52 12.80
C GLY A 112 8.07 1.45 13.83
N SER A 113 9.37 1.76 13.70
CA SER A 113 10.03 2.71 14.61
C SER A 113 9.45 4.12 14.49
N VAL A 114 9.20 4.61 13.27
CA VAL A 114 8.61 5.94 13.06
C VAL A 114 7.18 5.98 13.62
N VAL A 115 6.35 4.97 13.35
CA VAL A 115 4.99 4.87 13.89
C VAL A 115 5.00 4.86 15.42
N LEU A 116 5.84 4.04 16.05
CA LEU A 116 5.96 3.99 17.51
C LEU A 116 6.44 5.31 18.09
N LEU A 117 7.44 5.95 17.47
CA LEU A 117 7.94 7.26 17.88
C LEU A 117 6.85 8.32 17.80
N VAL A 118 6.13 8.42 16.69
CA VAL A 118 5.06 9.40 16.47
C VAL A 118 3.92 9.20 17.47
N VAL A 119 3.47 7.96 17.67
CA VAL A 119 2.44 7.65 18.68
C VAL A 119 2.92 8.02 20.08
N PHE A 120 4.17 7.73 20.42
CA PHE A 120 4.77 8.07 21.71
C PHE A 120 4.87 9.58 21.94
N LEU A 121 5.38 10.34 20.94
CA LEU A 121 5.43 11.80 21.00
C LEU A 121 4.03 12.41 21.12
N SER A 122 3.03 11.81 20.45
CA SER A 122 1.64 12.26 20.53
C SER A 122 1.04 11.99 21.90
N PHE A 123 1.36 10.83 22.50
CA PHE A 123 0.92 10.48 23.85
C PHE A 123 1.53 11.39 24.93
N LEU A 124 2.79 11.80 24.77
CA LEU A 124 3.46 12.78 25.64
C LEU A 124 2.97 14.22 25.42
N GLY A 125 2.12 14.48 24.41
CA GLY A 125 1.65 15.82 24.07
C GLY A 125 2.70 16.71 23.39
N ILE A 126 3.84 16.14 22.96
CA ILE A 126 4.88 16.87 22.22
C ILE A 126 4.39 17.23 20.82
N ILE A 127 3.62 16.34 20.19
CA ILE A 127 2.92 16.59 18.93
C ILE A 127 1.42 16.37 19.10
N PRO A 128 0.56 17.08 18.35
CA PRO A 128 -0.88 16.97 18.53
C PRO A 128 -1.41 15.59 18.10
N ASN A 129 -2.32 15.03 18.90
CA ASN A 129 -3.23 13.99 18.46
C ASN A 129 -4.42 14.65 17.76
N LEU A 130 -4.40 14.73 16.43
CA LEU A 130 -5.53 15.31 15.69
C LEU A 130 -6.79 14.47 15.90
N GLN A 131 -7.84 15.13 16.40
CA GLN A 131 -9.12 14.52 16.72
C GLN A 131 -10.21 15.06 15.79
N PHE A 132 -10.92 14.15 15.13
CA PHE A 132 -12.00 14.50 14.21
C PHE A 132 -13.33 14.04 14.79
N VAL A 133 -14.22 14.98 15.03
CA VAL A 133 -15.56 14.70 15.56
C VAL A 133 -16.50 14.40 14.39
N GLN A 134 -17.18 13.26 14.46
CA GLN A 134 -18.18 12.86 13.48
C GLN A 134 -19.48 12.45 14.16
N GLU A 135 -20.58 13.01 13.68
CA GLU A 135 -21.93 12.57 14.07
C GLU A 135 -22.28 11.27 13.34
N ARG A 136 -22.67 10.25 14.11
CA ARG A 136 -23.15 8.97 13.60
C ARG A 136 -24.56 8.73 14.14
N LEU A 137 -25.27 7.80 13.51
CA LEU A 137 -26.56 7.31 14.03
C LEU A 137 -26.45 6.75 15.47
N SER A 138 -25.27 6.26 15.86
CA SER A 138 -24.96 5.76 17.20
C SER A 138 -24.48 6.83 18.19
N GLY A 139 -24.51 8.11 17.80
CA GLY A 139 -24.00 9.25 18.58
C GLY A 139 -22.68 9.82 18.06
N THR A 140 -22.19 10.85 18.75
CA THR A 140 -20.94 11.54 18.43
C THR A 140 -19.73 10.63 18.64
N VAL A 141 -18.87 10.51 17.62
CA VAL A 141 -17.63 9.72 17.67
C VAL A 141 -16.43 10.63 17.48
N VAL A 142 -15.46 10.53 18.39
CA VAL A 142 -14.16 11.20 18.27
C VAL A 142 -13.15 10.25 17.67
N ARG A 143 -12.56 10.64 16.53
CA ARG A 143 -11.61 9.83 15.77
C ARG A 143 -10.21 10.34 15.99
N ASN A 144 -9.35 9.53 16.61
CA ASN A 144 -7.98 9.89 16.94
C ASN A 144 -7.01 9.53 15.82
N SER A 145 -5.98 10.34 15.64
CA SER A 145 -4.94 10.15 14.61
C SER A 145 -3.57 9.77 15.20
N PHE A 146 -3.37 9.87 16.51
CA PHE A 146 -2.16 9.45 17.22
C PHE A 146 -0.85 10.01 16.63
N GLY A 147 -0.86 11.29 16.26
CA GLY A 147 0.27 12.00 15.64
C GLY A 147 0.34 11.88 14.10
N PHE A 148 -0.56 11.12 13.48
CA PHE A 148 -0.75 11.10 12.03
C PHE A 148 -1.65 12.23 11.55
N ILE A 149 -1.59 12.54 10.25
CA ILE A 149 -2.39 13.63 9.66
C ILE A 149 -3.90 13.32 9.64
N TYR A 150 -4.28 12.05 9.73
CA TYR A 150 -5.68 11.64 9.72
C TYR A 150 -5.86 10.22 10.34
N PRO A 151 -7.06 9.86 10.86
CA PRO A 151 -7.27 8.58 11.54
C PRO A 151 -7.13 7.34 10.64
N THR A 152 -7.53 7.43 9.36
CA THR A 152 -7.38 6.29 8.44
C THR A 152 -5.93 6.07 8.01
N ASP A 153 -5.13 7.14 7.89
CA ASP A 153 -3.69 7.02 7.63
C ASP A 153 -2.99 6.20 8.72
N PHE A 154 -3.22 6.52 10.00
CA PHE A 154 -2.68 5.72 11.10
C PHE A 154 -3.19 4.27 11.06
N ALA A 155 -4.49 4.08 10.82
CA ALA A 155 -5.09 2.75 10.72
C ALA A 155 -4.50 1.91 9.57
N SER A 156 -4.17 2.54 8.44
CA SER A 156 -3.49 1.88 7.31
C SER A 156 -2.06 1.49 7.66
N HIS A 157 -1.30 2.33 8.38
CA HIS A 157 0.02 1.93 8.92
C HIS A 157 -0.09 0.69 9.81
N CYS A 158 -1.07 0.66 10.72
CA CYS A 158 -1.35 -0.53 11.54
C CYS A 158 -1.62 -1.77 10.69
N PHE A 159 -2.44 -1.64 9.64
CA PHE A 159 -2.78 -2.74 8.75
C PHE A 159 -1.58 -3.30 7.99
N TYR A 160 -0.80 -2.44 7.32
CA TYR A 160 0.34 -2.89 6.53
C TYR A 160 1.49 -3.41 7.41
N LEU A 161 1.75 -2.80 8.57
CA LEU A 161 2.71 -3.33 9.55
C LEU A 161 2.26 -4.70 10.07
N PHE A 162 0.98 -4.88 10.39
CA PHE A 162 0.45 -6.17 10.83
C PHE A 162 0.64 -7.24 9.74
N LEU A 163 0.35 -6.94 8.48
CA LEU A 163 0.58 -7.86 7.36
C LEU A 163 2.06 -8.24 7.23
N ALA A 164 2.96 -7.25 7.23
CA ALA A 164 4.40 -7.47 7.06
C ALA A 164 5.00 -8.29 8.21
N ILE A 165 4.71 -7.92 9.46
CA ILE A 165 5.13 -8.66 10.66
C ILE A 165 4.59 -10.09 10.61
N SER A 166 3.31 -10.25 10.28
CA SER A 166 2.67 -11.56 10.22
C SER A 166 3.23 -12.45 9.14
N TYR A 167 3.57 -11.90 7.98
CA TYR A 167 4.24 -12.65 6.93
C TYR A 167 5.66 -13.07 7.32
N LEU A 168 6.44 -12.18 7.93
CA LEU A 168 7.81 -12.48 8.39
C LEU A 168 7.85 -13.55 9.48
N LEU A 169 6.82 -13.59 10.33
CA LEU A 169 6.70 -14.55 11.41
C LEU A 169 5.80 -15.74 11.04
N LYS A 170 5.45 -15.95 9.76
CA LYS A 170 4.37 -16.88 9.35
C LYS A 170 4.47 -18.28 9.96
N ASP A 171 5.70 -18.78 10.15
CA ASP A 171 6.02 -20.11 10.70
C ASP A 171 6.17 -20.15 12.24
N LYS A 172 5.90 -19.02 12.93
CA LYS A 172 6.17 -18.84 14.35
C LYS A 172 5.00 -18.15 15.06
N ILE A 173 4.71 -18.60 16.28
CA ILE A 173 3.89 -17.86 17.28
C ILE A 173 2.50 -17.41 16.75
N ILE A 174 1.78 -18.28 16.02
CA ILE A 174 0.49 -17.94 15.39
C ILE A 174 -0.56 -17.43 16.38
N TRP A 175 -0.64 -18.00 17.59
CA TRP A 175 -1.68 -17.67 18.57
C TRP A 175 -1.53 -16.27 19.14
N ILE A 176 -0.34 -15.91 19.62
CA ILE A 176 -0.05 -14.56 20.12
C ILE A 176 -0.28 -13.54 19.01
N ARG A 177 0.17 -13.84 17.78
CA ARG A 177 -0.07 -12.97 16.64
C ARG A 177 -1.55 -12.77 16.33
N SER A 178 -2.35 -13.83 16.46
CA SER A 178 -3.79 -13.75 16.21
C SER A 178 -4.48 -12.92 17.28
N ILE A 179 -4.10 -13.09 18.55
CA ILE A 179 -4.59 -12.24 19.65
C ILE A 179 -4.20 -10.78 19.40
N ILE A 180 -2.95 -10.50 19.03
CA ILE A 180 -2.48 -9.15 18.68
C ILE A 180 -3.31 -8.58 17.51
N GLY A 181 -3.58 -9.37 16.47
CA GLY A 181 -4.40 -8.95 15.34
C GLY A 181 -5.84 -8.59 15.73
N LEU A 182 -6.47 -9.38 16.59
CA LEU A 182 -7.80 -9.10 17.13
C LEU A 182 -7.82 -7.85 18.00
N LEU A 183 -6.85 -7.70 18.91
CA LEU A 183 -6.72 -6.51 19.77
C LEU A 183 -6.44 -5.26 18.94
N LEU A 184 -5.58 -5.34 17.93
CA LEU A 184 -5.26 -4.24 17.04
C LEU A 184 -6.47 -3.83 16.19
N SER A 185 -7.23 -4.80 15.65
CA SER A 185 -8.48 -4.54 14.95
C SER A 185 -9.49 -3.81 15.85
N TYR A 186 -9.69 -4.31 17.07
CA TYR A 186 -10.55 -3.66 18.06
C TYR A 186 -10.08 -2.24 18.40
N PHE A 187 -8.77 -2.06 18.62
CA PHE A 187 -8.18 -0.75 18.91
C PHE A 187 -8.43 0.26 17.78
N VAL A 188 -8.15 -0.12 16.54
CA VAL A 188 -8.39 0.72 15.35
C VAL A 188 -9.88 1.06 15.21
N LEU A 189 -10.76 0.09 15.46
CA LEU A 189 -12.20 0.31 15.41
C LEU A 189 -12.65 1.30 16.50
N LYS A 190 -12.17 1.12 17.74
CA LYS A 190 -12.63 1.89 18.90
C LYS A 190 -12.08 3.32 18.93
N TYR A 191 -10.80 3.51 18.63
CA TYR A 191 -10.13 4.80 18.83
C TYR A 191 -9.99 5.63 17.55
N CYS A 192 -9.95 4.99 16.37
CA CYS A 192 -9.80 5.69 15.08
C CYS A 192 -11.12 5.77 14.29
N ASP A 193 -12.12 4.97 14.67
CA ASP A 193 -13.36 4.72 13.89
C ASP A 193 -13.07 4.35 12.42
N ALA A 194 -11.93 3.69 12.18
CA ALA A 194 -11.50 3.30 10.84
C ALA A 194 -12.02 1.89 10.51
N ARG A 195 -13.35 1.76 10.40
CA ARG A 195 -14.09 0.49 10.30
C ARG A 195 -13.55 -0.46 9.24
N LEU A 196 -13.25 0.05 8.05
CA LEU A 196 -12.79 -0.77 6.92
C LEU A 196 -11.31 -1.22 7.08
N ASN A 197 -10.46 -0.42 7.71
CA ASN A 197 -9.10 -0.84 8.08
C ASN A 197 -9.12 -1.87 9.22
N ALA A 198 -9.96 -1.67 10.24
CA ALA A 198 -10.16 -2.64 11.32
C ALA A 198 -10.62 -3.99 10.77
N LEU A 199 -11.59 -3.99 9.84
CA LEU A 199 -12.05 -5.19 9.14
C LEU A 199 -10.92 -5.85 8.34
N SER A 200 -10.08 -5.05 7.66
CA SER A 200 -8.93 -5.55 6.90
C SER A 200 -7.92 -6.29 7.81
N ILE A 201 -7.64 -5.76 9.01
CA ILE A 201 -6.78 -6.40 10.02
C ILE A 201 -7.41 -7.70 10.55
N PHE A 202 -8.72 -7.68 10.80
CA PHE A 202 -9.47 -8.87 11.23
C PHE A 202 -9.41 -9.98 10.18
N ILE A 203 -9.70 -9.66 8.92
CA ILE A 203 -9.62 -10.61 7.80
C ILE A 203 -8.19 -11.11 7.62
N ALA A 204 -7.17 -10.24 7.72
CA ALA A 204 -5.78 -10.66 7.69
C ALA A 204 -5.48 -11.72 8.76
N THR A 205 -5.96 -11.51 9.99
CA THR A 205 -5.82 -12.45 11.10
C THR A 205 -6.42 -13.82 10.75
N LEU A 206 -7.63 -13.83 10.19
CA LEU A 206 -8.29 -15.06 9.74
C LEU A 206 -7.53 -15.76 8.61
N ILE A 207 -6.98 -15.01 7.64
CA ILE A 207 -6.16 -15.56 6.56
C ILE A 207 -4.93 -16.29 7.15
N PHE A 208 -4.19 -15.66 8.06
CA PHE A 208 -3.02 -16.30 8.67
C PHE A 208 -3.38 -17.56 9.46
N LEU A 209 -4.47 -17.55 10.22
CA LEU A 209 -4.98 -18.73 10.93
C LEU A 209 -5.36 -19.85 9.95
N PHE A 210 -6.12 -19.50 8.91
CA PHE A 210 -6.53 -20.44 7.88
C PHE A 210 -5.32 -21.12 7.21
N PHE A 211 -4.31 -20.35 6.80
CA PHE A 211 -3.10 -20.92 6.19
C PHE A 211 -2.24 -21.74 7.16
N TYR A 212 -2.24 -21.40 8.46
CA TYR A 212 -1.59 -22.20 9.49
C TYR A 212 -2.22 -23.60 9.61
N TYR A 213 -3.55 -23.69 9.67
CA TYR A 213 -4.26 -24.97 9.77
C TYR A 213 -4.26 -25.78 8.46
N MET A 214 -4.45 -25.10 7.33
CA MET A 214 -4.52 -25.74 6.02
C MET A 214 -3.14 -26.13 5.48
N LYS A 215 -2.04 -25.81 6.19
CA LYS A 215 -0.66 -26.12 5.80
C LYS A 215 -0.35 -25.77 4.33
N ASN A 216 -0.86 -24.62 3.88
CA ASN A 216 -0.69 -24.11 2.52
C ASN A 216 -1.16 -25.09 1.40
N THR A 217 -2.15 -25.94 1.67
CA THR A 217 -2.75 -26.84 0.68
C THR A 217 -3.37 -26.06 -0.48
N LYS A 218 -3.17 -26.55 -1.70
CA LYS A 218 -3.71 -25.92 -2.91
C LYS A 218 -5.23 -26.06 -2.97
N LEU A 219 -5.93 -24.93 -3.00
CA LEU A 219 -7.37 -24.88 -3.28
C LEU A 219 -7.63 -24.32 -4.68
N LYS A 220 -8.68 -24.81 -5.34
CA LYS A 220 -9.09 -24.33 -6.68
C LYS A 220 -9.39 -22.84 -6.67
N VAL A 221 -10.00 -22.33 -5.59
CA VAL A 221 -10.34 -20.91 -5.43
C VAL A 221 -9.13 -19.99 -5.53
N TYR A 222 -7.91 -20.45 -5.19
CA TYR A 222 -6.71 -19.61 -5.29
C TYR A 222 -6.37 -19.20 -6.73
N ALA A 223 -6.91 -19.87 -7.74
CA ALA A 223 -6.69 -19.51 -9.14
C ALA A 223 -7.34 -18.16 -9.53
N ILE A 224 -8.31 -17.66 -8.75
CA ILE A 224 -8.95 -16.36 -9.01
C ILE A 224 -8.16 -15.18 -8.43
N LEU A 225 -7.37 -15.43 -7.39
CA LEU A 225 -6.66 -14.39 -6.63
C LEU A 225 -5.69 -13.55 -7.47
N PRO A 226 -4.98 -14.09 -8.49
CA PRO A 226 -4.16 -13.27 -9.39
C PRO A 226 -4.93 -12.19 -10.14
N PHE A 227 -6.25 -12.34 -10.27
CA PHE A 227 -7.13 -11.40 -10.95
C PHE A 227 -7.87 -10.47 -9.98
N SER A 228 -7.51 -10.44 -8.69
CA SER A 228 -8.20 -9.60 -7.70
C SER A 228 -8.15 -8.11 -8.06
N VAL A 229 -6.99 -7.58 -8.43
CA VAL A 229 -6.83 -6.18 -8.85
C VAL A 229 -7.68 -5.82 -10.08
N PRO A 230 -7.62 -6.53 -11.22
CA PRO A 230 -8.47 -6.17 -12.38
C PRO A 230 -9.96 -6.31 -12.07
N ILE A 231 -10.38 -7.31 -11.28
CA ILE A 231 -11.78 -7.48 -10.87
C ILE A 231 -12.24 -6.30 -10.00
N LEU A 232 -11.50 -5.99 -8.94
CA LEU A 232 -11.90 -4.99 -7.95
C LEU A 232 -11.77 -3.55 -8.48
N SER A 233 -10.75 -3.26 -9.29
CA SER A 233 -10.63 -1.95 -9.96
C SER A 233 -11.76 -1.72 -10.95
N SER A 234 -12.10 -2.72 -11.78
CA SER A 234 -13.24 -2.64 -12.71
C SER A 234 -14.56 -2.49 -11.97
N LEU A 235 -14.75 -3.23 -10.87
CA LEU A 235 -15.93 -3.13 -10.01
C LEU A 235 -16.05 -1.73 -9.39
N MET A 236 -14.96 -1.18 -8.83
CA MET A 236 -14.97 0.15 -8.23
C MET A 236 -15.27 1.23 -9.26
N TYR A 237 -14.68 1.14 -10.46
CA TYR A 237 -14.97 2.05 -11.56
C TYR A 237 -16.44 1.97 -11.98
N TYR A 238 -16.96 0.76 -12.17
CA TYR A 238 -18.36 0.55 -12.55
C TYR A 238 -19.33 1.12 -11.50
N LEU A 239 -19.14 0.75 -10.22
CA LEU A 239 -20.01 1.20 -9.15
C LEU A 239 -19.96 2.72 -8.94
N SER A 240 -18.77 3.33 -9.05
CA SER A 240 -18.61 4.79 -8.90
C SER A 240 -19.18 5.54 -10.11
N SER A 241 -18.92 5.10 -11.34
CA SER A 241 -19.41 5.78 -12.55
C SER A 241 -20.94 5.78 -12.68
N ARG A 242 -21.59 4.74 -12.15
CA ARG A 242 -23.05 4.55 -12.18
C ARG A 242 -23.75 4.93 -10.88
N PHE A 243 -23.02 5.41 -9.87
CA PHE A 243 -23.60 5.80 -8.60
C PHE A 243 -24.70 6.86 -8.78
N THR A 244 -25.82 6.65 -8.10
CA THR A 244 -26.96 7.57 -8.04
C THR A 244 -27.65 7.47 -6.68
N TRP A 245 -28.06 8.62 -6.15
CA TRP A 245 -28.85 8.70 -4.91
C TRP A 245 -30.28 8.15 -5.08
N ALA A 246 -30.76 8.02 -6.31
CA ALA A 246 -32.12 7.52 -6.60
C ALA A 246 -32.28 6.00 -6.38
N SER A 247 -31.18 5.24 -6.30
CA SER A 247 -31.23 3.79 -6.18
C SER A 247 -30.88 3.35 -4.75
N PRO A 248 -31.79 2.65 -4.04
CA PRO A 248 -31.52 2.14 -2.69
C PRO A 248 -30.29 1.22 -2.64
N PHE A 249 -30.04 0.45 -3.70
CA PHE A 249 -28.86 -0.40 -3.82
C PHE A 249 -27.56 0.43 -3.78
N TYR A 250 -27.45 1.48 -4.59
CA TYR A 250 -26.26 2.33 -4.61
C TYR A 250 -26.05 3.07 -3.28
N VAL A 251 -27.12 3.54 -2.65
CA VAL A 251 -27.05 4.18 -1.33
C VAL A 251 -26.53 3.21 -0.27
N LEU A 252 -27.03 1.96 -0.26
CA LEU A 252 -26.55 0.92 0.66
C LEU A 252 -25.05 0.65 0.47
N VAL A 253 -24.61 0.39 -0.76
CA VAL A 253 -23.20 0.09 -1.04
C VAL A 253 -22.31 1.29 -0.72
N ASN A 254 -22.77 2.51 -1.03
CA ASN A 254 -22.02 3.72 -0.71
C ASN A 254 -21.85 3.92 0.81
N ASN A 255 -22.88 3.64 1.60
CA ASN A 255 -22.78 3.70 3.07
C ASN A 255 -21.82 2.64 3.63
N LEU A 256 -21.83 1.42 3.08
CA LEU A 256 -20.86 0.38 3.43
C LEU A 256 -19.43 0.82 3.09
N MET A 257 -19.24 1.44 1.93
CA MET A 257 -17.95 1.99 1.48
C MET A 257 -17.61 3.35 2.12
N SER A 258 -18.39 3.80 3.11
CA SER A 258 -18.22 5.10 3.78
C SER A 258 -18.06 6.25 2.78
N MET A 259 -19.05 6.41 1.90
CA MET A 259 -19.22 7.50 0.92
C MET A 259 -18.26 7.51 -0.29
N ARG A 260 -17.40 6.50 -0.43
CA ARG A 260 -16.40 6.45 -1.51
C ARG A 260 -16.96 6.37 -2.92
N LEU A 261 -18.14 5.75 -3.12
CA LEU A 261 -18.75 5.66 -4.45
C LEU A 261 -19.25 7.03 -4.92
N HIS A 262 -19.87 7.78 -4.00
CA HIS A 262 -20.29 9.15 -4.25
C HIS A 262 -19.13 10.06 -4.61
N LEU A 263 -18.05 10.05 -3.80
CA LEU A 263 -16.85 10.86 -4.06
C LEU A 263 -16.17 10.46 -5.37
N GLY A 264 -16.15 9.16 -5.70
CA GLY A 264 -15.67 8.67 -6.99
C GLY A 264 -16.53 9.17 -8.16
N LYS A 265 -17.85 9.19 -8.02
CA LYS A 265 -18.78 9.73 -9.03
C LYS A 265 -18.58 11.22 -9.28
N GLU A 266 -18.40 11.99 -8.21
CA GLU A 266 -18.12 13.42 -8.32
C GLU A 266 -16.81 13.68 -9.05
N ALA A 267 -15.74 12.95 -8.72
CA ALA A 267 -14.47 13.06 -9.44
C ALA A 267 -14.61 12.70 -10.93
N LEU A 268 -15.31 11.61 -11.26
CA LEU A 268 -15.59 11.18 -12.64
C LEU A 268 -16.48 12.15 -13.42
N SER A 269 -17.25 13.00 -12.73
CA SER A 269 -18.11 14.00 -13.37
C SER A 269 -17.40 15.36 -13.48
N LYS A 270 -16.41 15.62 -12.61
CA LYS A 270 -15.68 16.88 -12.52
C LYS A 270 -14.43 16.92 -13.40
N TYR A 271 -13.72 15.79 -13.52
CA TYR A 271 -12.44 15.71 -14.20
C TYR A 271 -12.49 14.75 -15.39
N ASP A 272 -11.89 15.14 -16.49
CA ASP A 272 -11.68 14.25 -17.63
C ASP A 272 -10.58 13.23 -17.34
N LEU A 273 -10.75 12.04 -17.93
CA LEU A 273 -9.74 11.00 -17.87
C LEU A 273 -8.71 11.20 -18.98
N HIS A 274 -7.44 11.20 -18.59
CA HIS A 274 -6.31 11.28 -19.50
C HIS A 274 -5.42 10.03 -19.39
N LEU A 275 -4.62 9.79 -20.44
CA LEU A 275 -3.69 8.66 -20.44
C LEU A 275 -2.63 8.78 -19.35
N PHE A 276 -2.14 10.00 -19.09
CA PHE A 276 -1.02 10.30 -18.19
C PHE A 276 -1.39 11.30 -17.08
N GLY A 277 -2.62 11.23 -16.59
CA GLY A 277 -3.10 12.00 -15.45
C GLY A 277 -3.53 13.42 -15.81
N THR A 278 -4.13 14.09 -14.83
CA THR A 278 -4.77 15.39 -15.02
C THR A 278 -3.94 16.48 -14.32
N LYS A 279 -3.50 17.48 -15.09
CA LYS A 279 -2.70 18.60 -14.58
C LYS A 279 -3.53 19.43 -13.59
N GLY A 280 -2.90 19.83 -12.48
CA GLY A 280 -3.54 20.68 -11.47
C GLY A 280 -4.63 19.99 -10.66
N ILE A 281 -4.75 18.66 -10.72
CA ILE A 281 -5.75 17.96 -9.91
C ILE A 281 -5.48 18.09 -8.42
N GLN A 282 -6.53 18.45 -7.68
CA GLN A 282 -6.52 18.56 -6.24
C GLN A 282 -7.64 17.71 -5.63
N PHE A 283 -7.20 16.82 -4.73
CA PHE A 283 -8.06 16.08 -3.81
C PHE A 283 -7.90 16.72 -2.44
N ILE A 284 -8.92 17.47 -2.05
CA ILE A 284 -8.97 18.27 -0.84
C ILE A 284 -9.68 17.43 0.23
N GLY A 285 -8.95 17.11 1.29
CA GLY A 285 -9.46 16.39 2.45
C GLY A 285 -9.05 17.06 3.76
N TYR A 286 -9.41 16.44 4.88
CA TYR A 286 -9.10 16.93 6.23
C TYR A 286 -7.64 16.69 6.68
N GLY A 287 -6.78 16.18 5.79
CA GLY A 287 -5.41 15.78 6.12
C GLY A 287 -4.62 16.88 6.82
N GLY A 288 -4.32 16.66 8.11
CA GLY A 288 -3.50 17.51 8.93
C GLY A 288 -4.20 18.73 9.53
N SER A 289 -5.48 18.99 9.25
CA SER A 289 -6.23 20.10 9.87
C SER A 289 -7.60 19.65 10.34
N THR A 290 -7.97 20.00 11.57
CA THR A 290 -9.30 19.76 12.14
C THR A 290 -10.31 20.84 11.76
N GLU A 291 -9.88 21.87 11.02
CA GLU A 291 -10.76 22.91 10.51
C GLU A 291 -11.71 22.36 9.44
N SER A 292 -12.87 22.99 9.29
CA SER A 292 -13.85 22.61 8.30
C SER A 292 -13.31 22.89 6.88
N VAL A 293 -13.52 21.91 5.99
CA VAL A 293 -13.10 22.01 4.59
C VAL A 293 -14.33 22.31 3.74
N TYR A 294 -14.41 23.53 3.21
CA TYR A 294 -15.57 24.00 2.43
C TYR A 294 -15.75 23.29 1.08
N SER A 295 -14.74 22.57 0.59
CA SER A 295 -14.76 21.90 -0.72
C SER A 295 -14.14 20.50 -0.65
N TYR A 296 -14.57 19.70 0.33
CA TYR A 296 -14.10 18.31 0.47
C TYR A 296 -14.43 17.52 -0.81
N ASN A 297 -13.40 16.96 -1.44
CA ASN A 297 -13.55 16.11 -2.64
C ASN A 297 -12.53 14.98 -2.66
N TYR A 298 -11.97 14.62 -1.50
CA TYR A 298 -10.94 13.59 -1.41
C TYR A 298 -11.50 12.22 -1.78
N VAL A 299 -10.83 11.50 -2.69
CA VAL A 299 -11.27 10.18 -3.17
C VAL A 299 -10.43 9.09 -2.49
N ASP A 300 -11.00 8.44 -1.48
CA ASP A 300 -10.39 7.33 -0.74
C ASP A 300 -10.54 5.98 -1.48
N SER A 301 -9.99 5.91 -2.70
CA SER A 301 -9.91 4.67 -3.48
C SER A 301 -8.72 4.76 -4.42
N SER A 302 -7.72 3.90 -4.25
CA SER A 302 -6.51 3.90 -5.09
C SER A 302 -6.87 3.78 -6.56
N TYR A 303 -7.81 2.88 -6.90
CA TYR A 303 -8.21 2.67 -8.29
C TYR A 303 -8.81 3.93 -8.93
N ILE A 304 -9.73 4.61 -8.23
CA ILE A 304 -10.38 5.81 -8.78
C ILE A 304 -9.45 7.01 -8.72
N GLN A 305 -8.73 7.21 -7.62
CA GLN A 305 -7.85 8.36 -7.44
C GLN A 305 -6.68 8.32 -8.43
N MET A 306 -6.08 7.15 -8.68
CA MET A 306 -4.95 7.01 -9.59
C MET A 306 -5.33 7.24 -11.06
N LEU A 307 -6.58 6.97 -11.46
CA LEU A 307 -7.07 7.31 -12.81
C LEU A 307 -6.85 8.77 -13.16
N PHE A 308 -6.98 9.66 -12.16
CA PHE A 308 -6.80 11.09 -12.38
C PHE A 308 -5.40 11.57 -11.96
N THR A 309 -4.84 11.05 -10.87
CA THR A 309 -3.50 11.46 -10.39
C THR A 309 -2.41 11.04 -11.37
N TYR A 310 -2.49 9.83 -11.92
CA TYR A 310 -1.47 9.26 -12.80
C TYR A 310 -1.98 8.91 -14.19
N GLY A 311 -3.28 8.65 -14.36
CA GLY A 311 -3.84 8.36 -15.68
C GLY A 311 -4.16 6.89 -15.90
N ILE A 312 -4.89 6.64 -16.98
CA ILE A 312 -5.35 5.30 -17.36
C ILE A 312 -4.16 4.37 -17.66
N PHE A 313 -3.14 4.86 -18.35
CA PHE A 313 -2.05 4.01 -18.85
C PHE A 313 -1.15 3.48 -17.72
N PRO A 314 -0.64 4.31 -16.79
CA PRO A 314 0.02 3.83 -15.56
C PRO A 314 -0.77 2.79 -14.79
N LEU A 315 -2.08 3.01 -14.62
CA LEU A 315 -2.95 2.10 -13.88
C LEU A 315 -2.99 0.73 -14.56
N ILE A 316 -3.20 0.67 -15.88
CA ILE A 316 -3.22 -0.57 -16.65
C ILE A 316 -1.90 -1.33 -16.53
N ILE A 317 -0.75 -0.63 -16.60
CA ILE A 317 0.57 -1.28 -16.45
C ILE A 317 0.71 -1.91 -15.07
N LEU A 318 0.31 -1.22 -14.00
CA LEU A 318 0.36 -1.77 -12.65
C LEU A 318 -0.57 -2.98 -12.48
N ILE A 319 -1.76 -2.96 -13.10
CA ILE A 319 -2.68 -4.10 -13.13
C ILE A 319 -2.01 -5.30 -13.81
N ILE A 320 -1.40 -5.10 -14.98
CA ILE A 320 -0.69 -6.16 -15.72
C ILE A 320 0.46 -6.71 -14.89
N LEU A 321 1.28 -5.83 -14.29
CA LEU A 321 2.40 -6.22 -13.41
C LEU A 321 1.90 -7.07 -12.24
N TYR A 322 0.84 -6.64 -11.56
CA TYR A 322 0.23 -7.37 -10.45
C TYR A 322 -0.24 -8.77 -10.89
N VAL A 323 -0.97 -8.87 -12.01
CA VAL A 323 -1.51 -10.15 -12.50
C VAL A 323 -0.37 -11.12 -12.83
N LEU A 324 0.66 -10.66 -13.55
CA LEU A 324 1.79 -11.51 -13.92
C LEU A 324 2.52 -12.07 -12.70
N GLN A 325 2.79 -11.22 -11.70
CA GLN A 325 3.54 -11.63 -10.51
C GLN A 325 2.69 -12.44 -9.53
N SER A 326 1.41 -12.15 -9.44
CA SER A 326 0.46 -12.97 -8.67
C SER A 326 0.24 -14.33 -9.33
N TRP A 327 0.19 -14.40 -10.66
CA TRP A 327 0.06 -15.66 -11.40
C TRP A 327 1.32 -16.53 -11.25
N LYS A 328 2.50 -15.92 -11.34
CA LYS A 328 3.78 -16.59 -11.02
C LYS A 328 3.78 -17.13 -9.59
N SER A 329 3.37 -16.32 -8.62
CA SER A 329 3.27 -16.73 -7.21
C SER A 329 2.28 -17.90 -7.02
N TYR A 330 1.15 -17.89 -7.72
CA TYR A 330 0.19 -19.00 -7.74
C TYR A 330 0.82 -20.29 -8.27
N LYS A 331 1.53 -20.23 -9.40
CA LYS A 331 2.19 -21.40 -10.01
C LYS A 331 3.31 -21.96 -9.13
N GLN A 332 3.97 -21.11 -8.35
CA GLN A 332 5.01 -21.50 -7.39
C GLN A 332 4.46 -22.00 -6.04
N GLY A 333 3.15 -22.04 -5.84
CA GLY A 333 2.54 -22.52 -4.60
C GLY A 333 2.59 -21.53 -3.43
N ASN A 334 2.88 -20.25 -3.69
CA ASN A 334 2.98 -19.21 -2.67
C ASN A 334 1.60 -18.62 -2.34
N TYR A 335 0.66 -19.48 -1.94
CA TYR A 335 -0.75 -19.12 -1.78
C TYR A 335 -1.00 -18.15 -0.62
N LEU A 336 -0.22 -18.21 0.47
CA LEU A 336 -0.30 -17.22 1.54
C LEU A 336 0.04 -15.82 1.04
N LEU A 337 1.13 -15.68 0.28
CA LEU A 337 1.52 -14.39 -0.30
C LEU A 337 0.43 -13.88 -1.26
N LEU A 338 -0.10 -14.77 -2.08
CA LEU A 338 -1.19 -14.45 -3.01
C LEU A 338 -2.47 -13.98 -2.30
N ALA A 339 -2.82 -14.60 -1.17
CA ALA A 339 -3.96 -14.17 -0.34
C ALA A 339 -3.71 -12.79 0.29
N ILE A 340 -2.49 -12.51 0.73
CA ILE A 340 -2.10 -11.18 1.26
C ILE A 340 -2.20 -10.12 0.15
N LEU A 341 -1.63 -10.37 -1.03
CA LEU A 341 -1.73 -9.48 -2.18
C LEU A 341 -3.19 -9.20 -2.57
N SER A 342 -4.04 -10.23 -2.48
CA SER A 342 -5.48 -10.07 -2.73
C SER A 342 -6.17 -9.23 -1.67
N LEU A 343 -5.82 -9.40 -0.40
CA LEU A 343 -6.36 -8.56 0.67
C LEU A 343 -5.91 -7.10 0.52
N VAL A 344 -4.65 -6.86 0.13
CA VAL A 344 -4.15 -5.52 -0.22
C VAL A 344 -4.96 -4.93 -1.38
N SER A 345 -5.29 -5.73 -2.40
CA SER A 345 -6.15 -5.25 -3.51
C SER A 345 -7.58 -4.89 -3.08
N VAL A 346 -8.11 -5.51 -2.02
CA VAL A 346 -9.38 -5.09 -1.39
C VAL A 346 -9.18 -3.78 -0.62
N ASN A 347 -8.08 -3.64 0.12
CA ASN A 347 -7.74 -2.39 0.81
C ASN A 347 -7.58 -1.21 -0.17
N CYS A 348 -7.07 -1.45 -1.39
CA CYS A 348 -6.99 -0.43 -2.44
C CYS A 348 -8.35 0.11 -2.92
N MET A 349 -9.47 -0.59 -2.66
CA MET A 349 -10.81 -0.06 -2.91
C MET A 349 -11.18 1.07 -1.95
N ILE A 350 -10.59 1.05 -0.75
CA ILE A 350 -10.97 1.88 0.39
C ILE A 350 -9.87 2.85 0.84
N GLU A 351 -8.65 2.72 0.34
CA GLU A 351 -7.53 3.60 0.65
C GLU A 351 -6.82 4.00 -0.63
N ALA A 352 -6.17 5.17 -0.63
CA ALA A 352 -5.47 5.75 -1.78
C ALA A 352 -3.95 5.47 -1.79
N PHE A 353 -3.52 4.35 -1.21
CA PHE A 353 -2.10 4.09 -0.90
C PHE A 353 -1.42 2.98 -1.73
N TRP A 354 -2.03 2.50 -2.82
CA TRP A 354 -1.56 1.30 -3.54
C TRP A 354 -0.05 1.30 -3.89
N ILE A 355 0.52 2.45 -4.29
CA ILE A 355 1.96 2.52 -4.61
C ILE A 355 2.79 3.30 -3.60
N ARG A 356 2.21 3.75 -2.47
CA ARG A 356 2.95 4.52 -1.48
C ARG A 356 3.80 3.58 -0.60
N PRO A 357 5.14 3.73 -0.60
CA PRO A 357 6.05 2.78 0.04
C PRO A 357 5.94 2.75 1.57
N SER A 358 5.43 3.81 2.21
CA SER A 358 5.17 3.83 3.66
C SER A 358 3.98 2.97 4.08
N TYR A 359 3.12 2.59 3.12
CA TYR A 359 1.93 1.76 3.35
C TYR A 359 2.10 0.43 2.63
N ASP A 360 1.90 0.41 1.31
CA ASP A 360 1.88 -0.82 0.53
C ASP A 360 3.28 -1.23 0.07
N ILE A 361 4.07 -1.74 1.02
CA ILE A 361 5.36 -2.36 0.72
C ILE A 361 5.22 -3.60 -0.18
N PHE A 362 4.02 -4.19 -0.30
CA PHE A 362 3.81 -5.38 -1.11
C PHE A 362 3.85 -5.09 -2.61
N MET A 363 3.63 -3.85 -3.06
CA MET A 363 3.92 -3.49 -4.45
C MET A 363 5.42 -3.45 -4.77
N TYR A 364 6.27 -3.25 -3.76
CA TYR A 364 7.73 -3.17 -3.92
C TYR A 364 8.41 -4.55 -3.93
N ILE A 365 7.67 -5.61 -3.67
CA ILE A 365 8.14 -6.99 -3.83
C ILE A 365 7.79 -7.58 -5.19
N MET A 366 7.15 -6.82 -6.09
CA MET A 366 6.69 -7.33 -7.38
C MET A 366 7.84 -7.84 -8.26
N PHE A 367 9.02 -7.21 -8.25
CA PHE A 367 10.22 -7.75 -8.92
C PHE A 367 11.19 -8.46 -7.97
N ALA A 368 10.85 -8.61 -6.69
CA ALA A 368 11.67 -9.27 -5.70
C ALA A 368 11.66 -10.80 -5.88
N SER A 369 12.65 -11.47 -5.28
CA SER A 369 12.80 -12.92 -5.30
C SER A 369 12.31 -13.57 -4.01
N ILE A 370 11.62 -14.70 -4.18
CA ILE A 370 11.29 -15.61 -3.09
C ILE A 370 12.51 -16.51 -2.89
N THR A 371 13.24 -16.32 -1.80
CA THR A 371 14.24 -17.31 -1.39
C THR A 371 13.53 -18.48 -0.75
N PHE A 372 13.51 -19.62 -1.44
CA PHE A 372 13.32 -20.89 -0.75
C PHE A 372 14.59 -21.17 0.06
N PRO A 373 14.49 -21.61 1.34
CA PRO A 373 15.58 -22.40 1.88
C PRO A 373 15.76 -23.58 0.92
N LYS A 374 16.95 -23.71 0.33
CA LYS A 374 17.30 -24.94 -0.40
C LYS A 374 17.01 -26.08 0.57
N LYS A 375 16.15 -27.04 0.17
CA LYS A 375 16.18 -28.35 0.81
C LYS A 375 17.62 -28.85 0.65
N GLU A 376 18.22 -29.33 1.73
CA GLU A 376 19.55 -29.96 1.73
C GLU A 376 19.64 -31.24 0.86
N SER A 377 18.59 -31.59 0.10
CA SER A 377 18.53 -32.79 -0.73
C SER A 377 19.14 -32.65 -2.14
N GLU A 378 20.01 -31.68 -2.38
CA GLU A 378 20.74 -31.52 -3.66
C GLU A 378 22.24 -31.24 -3.42
N LEU A 379 22.78 -31.67 -2.28
CA LEU A 379 24.22 -31.71 -2.02
C LEU A 379 24.79 -33.14 -1.94
N GLU A 380 23.95 -34.14 -2.25
CA GLU A 380 24.37 -35.51 -2.47
C GLU A 380 23.89 -35.92 -3.87
N ASP A 381 24.66 -35.51 -4.88
CA ASP A 381 24.85 -36.23 -6.16
C ASP A 381 26.14 -35.71 -6.83
#